data_AF-A0A9E5YZ73-F1
#
_entry.id   AF-A0A9E5YZ73-F1
#
_cell.length_a   1.000
_cell.length_b   1.000
_cell.length_c   1.000
_cell.angle_alpha   90.00
_cell.angle_beta   90.00
_cell.angle_gamma   90.00
#
_symmetry.space_group_name_H-M   'P 1'
#
loop_
_entity.id
_entity.type
_entity.pdbx_description
1 polymer ?
#
loop_
_entity_poly.entity_id
_entity_poly.type
_entity_poly.pdbx_seq_one_letter_code
_entity_poly.pdbx_strand_id
1 'polypeptide(L)' 'MLEFENLEDHRGVDISQIRRQLRMSVEERVRDMVHVANVMIEIQKTAQASMLRQVD' A
#
# COMPACT_ATOMS: atom_id res chain seq x y z
N MET A 1 0.94 -29.84 3.63
CA MET A 1 1.42 -28.79 2.72
C MET A 1 0.18 -28.23 2.04
N LEU A 2 -0.41 -27.19 2.62
CA LEU A 2 -1.62 -26.57 2.07
C LEU A 2 -1.16 -25.51 1.08
N GLU A 3 -1.60 -25.69 -0.17
CA GLU A 3 -1.39 -24.77 -1.27
C GLU A 3 -1.87 -23.38 -0.85
N PHE A 4 -0.99 -22.39 -0.97
CA PHE A 4 -1.39 -21.00 -0.93
C PHE A 4 -2.26 -20.78 -2.15
N GLU A 5 -3.57 -21.01 -2.02
CA GLU A 5 -4.54 -20.53 -2.99
C GLU A 5 -4.24 -19.05 -3.19
N ASN A 6 -3.80 -18.70 -4.40
CA ASN A 6 -3.62 -17.31 -4.83
C ASN A 6 -4.92 -16.57 -4.50
N LEU A 7 -4.89 -15.74 -3.46
CA LEU A 7 -5.98 -14.84 -3.05
C LEU A 7 -6.15 -13.67 -4.04
N GLU A 8 -5.62 -13.84 -5.24
CA GLU A 8 -5.60 -12.90 -6.35
C GLU A 8 -6.68 -13.32 -7.35
N ASP A 9 -7.55 -12.40 -7.76
CA ASP A 9 -8.54 -12.69 -8.80
C ASP A 9 -7.91 -12.68 -10.20
N HIS A 10 -8.70 -13.05 -11.21
CA HIS A 10 -8.29 -13.08 -12.62
C HIS A 10 -7.80 -11.73 -13.19
N ARG A 11 -7.99 -10.62 -12.47
CA ARG A 11 -7.55 -9.27 -12.85
C ARG A 11 -6.25 -8.87 -12.15
N GLY A 12 -5.72 -9.73 -11.31
CA GLY A 12 -4.55 -9.47 -10.50
C GLY A 12 -4.84 -8.75 -9.18
N VAL A 13 -6.10 -8.81 -8.70
CA VAL A 13 -6.50 -8.08 -7.49
C VAL A 13 -6.42 -8.97 -6.26
N ASP A 14 -5.64 -8.56 -5.25
CA ASP A 14 -5.58 -9.22 -3.95
C ASP A 14 -6.91 -9.07 -3.17
N ILE A 15 -7.71 -10.12 -3.22
CA ILE A 15 -8.99 -10.22 -2.53
C ILE A 15 -8.81 -10.23 -1.01
N SER A 16 -7.65 -10.66 -0.49
CA SER A 16 -7.36 -10.64 0.95
C SER A 16 -7.25 -9.21 1.47
N GLN A 17 -6.67 -8.31 0.69
CA GLN A 17 -6.62 -6.87 1.01
C GLN A 17 -8.02 -6.26 1.06
N ILE A 18 -8.88 -6.57 0.10
CA ILE A 18 -10.27 -6.09 0.08
C ILE A 18 -11.04 -6.59 1.31
N ARG A 19 -10.93 -7.90 1.61
CA ARG A 19 -11.57 -8.50 2.78
C ARG A 19 -11.09 -7.86 4.08
N ARG A 20 -9.80 -7.54 4.18
CA ARG A 20 -9.24 -6.81 5.32
C ARG A 20 -9.89 -5.43 5.46
N GLN A 21 -9.94 -4.65 4.37
CA GLN A 21 -10.51 -3.30 4.37
C GLN A 21 -12.00 -3.27 4.74
N LEU A 22 -12.78 -4.25 4.27
CA LEU A 22 -14.21 -4.37 4.62
C LEU A 22 -14.46 -4.67 6.10
N ARG A 23 -13.48 -5.28 6.78
CA ARG A 23 -13.57 -5.62 8.21
C ARG A 23 -13.01 -4.54 9.14
N MET A 24 -12.40 -3.49 8.60
CA MET A 24 -11.84 -2.40 9.39
C MET A 24 -12.93 -1.47 9.91
N SER A 25 -12.82 -1.10 11.19
CA SER A 25 -13.54 0.03 11.76
C SER A 25 -13.16 1.34 11.07
N VAL A 26 -13.97 2.38 11.25
CA VAL A 26 -13.68 3.72 10.74
C VAL A 26 -12.35 4.24 11.29
N GLU A 27 -12.08 4.01 12.57
CA GLU A 27 -10.84 4.46 13.22
C GLU A 27 -9.60 3.77 12.61
N GLU A 28 -9.64 2.46 12.43
CA GLU A 28 -8.56 1.71 11.81
C GLU A 28 -8.32 2.16 10.37
N ARG A 29 -9.39 2.43 9.62
CA ARG A 29 -9.29 2.92 8.24
C ARG A 29 -8.64 4.29 8.16
N VAL A 30 -8.97 5.20 9.08
CA VAL A 30 -8.35 6.52 9.15
C VAL A 30 -6.86 6.39 9.51
N ARG A 31 -6.52 5.54 10.49
CA ARG A 31 -5.12 5.27 10.87
C ARG A 31 -4.31 4.74 9.68
N ASP A 32 -4.85 3.77 8.96
CA ASP A 32 -4.22 3.18 7.76
C ASP A 32 -4.05 4.21 6.65
N MET A 33 -5.07 5.01 6.37
CA MET A 33 -5.01 6.08 5.35
C MET A 33 -3.94 7.12 5.67
N VAL A 34 -3.84 7.56 6.93
CA VAL A 34 -2.80 8.51 7.36
C VAL A 34 -1.40 7.88 7.23
N HIS A 35 -1.25 6.61 7.61
CA HIS A 35 0.01 5.90 7.46
C HIS A 35 0.45 5.82 5.99
N VAL A 36 -0.45 5.41 5.09
CA VAL A 36 -0.20 5.33 3.64
C VAL A 36 0.18 6.71 3.08
N ALA A 37 -0.53 7.78 3.47
CA ALA A 37 -0.22 9.14 3.03
C ALA A 37 1.19 9.56 3.44
N ASN A 38 1.58 9.30 4.69
CA ASN A 38 2.92 9.62 5.18
C ASN A 38 4.01 8.85 4.42
N VAL A 39 3.80 7.55 4.16
CA VAL A 39 4.72 6.74 3.36
C VAL A 39 4.88 7.30 1.95
N MET A 40 3.79 7.69 1.29
CA MET A 40 3.84 8.27 -0.06
C MET A 40 4.56 9.60 -0.10
N ILE A 41 4.39 10.45 0.93
CA ILE A 41 5.14 11.70 1.07
C ILE A 41 6.65 11.42 1.17
N GLU A 42 7.06 10.44 1.96
CA GLU A 42 8.48 10.09 2.09
C GLU A 42 9.06 9.49 0.81
N ILE A 43 8.31 8.67 0.09
CA ILE A 43 8.68 8.16 -1.23
C ILE A 43 8.90 9.34 -2.19
N GLN A 44 7.97 10.31 -2.22
CA GLN A 44 8.07 11.49 -3.08
C GLN A 44 9.32 12.31 -2.76
N LYS A 45 9.59 12.58 -1.47
CA LYS A 45 10.79 13.30 -1.03
C LYS A 45 12.07 12.58 -1.46
N THR A 46 12.10 11.26 -1.28
CA THR A 46 13.25 10.42 -1.66
C THR A 46 13.47 10.44 -3.17
N ALA A 47 12.40 10.33 -3.96
CA ALA A 47 12.47 10.41 -5.42
C ALA A 47 12.99 11.78 -5.89
N GLN A 48 12.49 12.87 -5.30
CA GLN A 48 12.96 14.23 -5.60
C GLN A 48 14.44 14.42 -5.25
N ALA A 49 14.88 13.96 -4.08
CA ALA A 49 16.28 14.03 -3.68
C ALA A 49 17.20 13.20 -4.60
N SER A 50 16.74 12.03 -5.03
CA SER A 50 17.47 11.19 -6.00
C SER A 50 17.60 11.87 -7.36
N MET A 51 16.52 12.48 -7.85
CA MET A 51 16.53 13.23 -9.12
C MET A 51 17.45 14.44 -9.07
N LEU A 52 17.47 15.18 -7.96
CA LEU A 52 18.35 16.34 -7.80
C LEU A 52 19.84 15.92 -7.87
N ARG A 53 20.21 14.81 -7.23
CA ARG A 53 21.58 14.27 -7.23
C ARG A 53 22.05 13.72 -8.58
N GLN A 54 21.16 13.47 -9.53
CA GLN A 54 21.53 12.99 -10.88
C GLN A 54 21.84 14.14 -11.85
N VAL A 55 21.54 15.39 -11.47
CA VAL A 55 21.72 16.59 -12.31
C VAL A 55 23.01 17.35 -11.94
N ASP A 56 23.63 17.02 -10.82
CA ASP A 56 24.95 17.50 -10.37
C ASP A 56 26.09 16.56 -10.78
#